data_AF-A0A9E7BAI8-F1
#
_entry.id   AF-A0A9E7BAI8-F1
#
_cell.length_a   1.000
_cell.length_b   1.000
_cell.length_c   1.000
_cell.angle_alpha   90.00
_cell.angle_beta   90.00
_cell.angle_gamma   90.00
#
_symmetry.space_group_name_H-M   'P 1'
#
loop_
_entity.id
_entity.type
_entity.pdbx_description
1 polymer ?
#
loop_
_entity_poly.entity_id
_entity_poly.type
_entity_poly.pdbx_seq_one_letter_code
_entity_poly.pdbx_strand_id
1 'polypeptide(L)'
;MESPVTTVPAVLILLGPPGAGKGTQARMLEDRFGLVQLSTGDLLRAAVAAGTEAGRAAKAVMEAGSLVSDDIVIAILRDRLGEPDVAKGVILDGFPRTTVQAEALDTLLSETGQRINAAVSLDVDDAAMVARISGRFTCGSCGEGYHDTYKRPAVEGVCDKCGGTQMKRRADDKAETVGQRLEAYHAQTAPLIAYYANKGVLKSVDAMGDIDAIAGALATIVREAMD
;
A
#
# COMPACT_ATOMS: atom_id res chain seq x y z
N MET A 1 -6.56 13.80 -36.64
CA MET A 1 -7.04 13.90 -35.25
C MET A 1 -7.04 12.47 -34.73
N GLU A 2 -5.92 12.07 -34.13
CA GLU A 2 -5.79 10.73 -33.53
C GLU A 2 -6.93 10.53 -32.53
N SER A 3 -7.65 9.41 -32.65
CA SER A 3 -8.54 8.99 -31.57
C SER A 3 -7.69 8.90 -30.30
N PRO A 4 -8.12 9.44 -29.16
CA PRO A 4 -7.40 9.21 -27.92
C PRO A 4 -7.34 7.71 -27.73
N VAL A 5 -6.12 7.15 -27.71
CA VAL A 5 -5.90 5.79 -27.26
C VAL A 5 -6.37 5.80 -25.81
N THR A 6 -7.53 5.21 -25.54
CA THR A 6 -8.01 5.04 -24.17
C THR A 6 -7.12 3.98 -23.51
N THR A 7 -5.99 4.41 -22.93
CA THR A 7 -5.11 3.53 -22.18
C THR A 7 -5.88 3.07 -20.94
N VAL A 8 -6.04 1.75 -20.78
CA VAL A 8 -6.65 1.17 -19.59
C VAL A 8 -5.75 1.52 -18.38
N PRO A 9 -6.28 2.12 -17.30
CA PRO A 9 -5.46 2.53 -16.16
C PRO A 9 -4.71 1.34 -15.55
N ALA A 10 -3.40 1.48 -15.35
CA ALA A 10 -2.56 0.42 -14.80
C ALA A 10 -2.92 0.08 -13.35
N VAL A 11 -2.95 -1.20 -12.99
CA VAL A 11 -3.20 -1.64 -11.62
C VAL A 11 -1.98 -2.40 -11.11
N LEU A 12 -1.30 -1.82 -10.13
CA LEU A 12 -0.14 -2.40 -9.47
C LEU A 12 -0.50 -2.84 -8.05
N ILE A 13 0.13 -3.90 -7.57
CA ILE A 13 0.03 -4.34 -6.18
C ILE A 13 1.42 -4.28 -5.55
N LEU A 14 1.53 -3.73 -4.34
CA LEU A 14 2.72 -3.87 -3.50
C LEU A 14 2.48 -4.91 -2.40
N LEU A 15 3.19 -6.03 -2.51
CA LEU A 15 3.25 -7.10 -1.52
C LEU A 15 4.49 -6.92 -0.65
N GLY A 16 4.36 -7.27 0.62
CA GLY A 16 5.46 -7.20 1.58
C GLY A 16 4.92 -7.01 3.00
N PRO A 17 5.69 -7.41 4.03
CA PRO A 17 5.26 -7.26 5.41
C PRO A 17 5.14 -5.78 5.82
N PRO A 18 4.47 -5.47 6.95
CA PRO A 18 4.54 -4.14 7.54
C PRO A 18 6.01 -3.74 7.77
N GLY A 19 6.36 -2.47 7.48
CA GLY A 19 7.76 -2.01 7.59
C GLY A 19 8.63 -2.23 6.34
N ALA A 20 8.14 -2.95 5.32
CA ALA A 20 8.88 -3.19 4.07
C ALA A 20 9.10 -1.95 3.18
N GLY A 21 8.58 -0.78 3.57
CA GLY A 21 8.76 0.46 2.80
C GLY A 21 7.72 0.70 1.69
N LYS A 22 6.66 -0.12 1.59
CA LYS A 22 5.58 0.02 0.58
C LYS A 22 5.08 1.46 0.42
N GLY A 23 4.70 2.11 1.53
CA GLY A 23 4.18 3.48 1.48
C GLY A 23 5.20 4.51 0.97
N THR A 24 6.47 4.39 1.37
CA THR A 24 7.54 5.25 0.87
C THR A 24 7.70 5.10 -0.64
N GLN A 25 7.75 3.86 -1.11
CA GLN A 25 7.92 3.55 -2.52
C GLN A 25 6.70 3.96 -3.35
N ALA A 26 5.48 3.71 -2.84
CA ALA A 26 4.25 4.12 -3.50
C ALA A 26 4.21 5.63 -3.71
N ARG A 27 4.54 6.45 -2.70
CA ARG A 27 4.62 7.91 -2.86
C ARG A 27 5.61 8.35 -3.94
N MET A 28 6.79 7.73 -4.01
CA MET A 28 7.76 8.04 -5.07
C MET A 28 7.23 7.68 -6.46
N LEU A 29 6.44 6.61 -6.57
CA LEU A 29 5.78 6.22 -7.83
C LEU A 29 4.61 7.15 -8.18
N GLU A 30 3.84 7.62 -7.21
CA GLU A 30 2.80 8.64 -7.43
C GLU A 30 3.43 9.92 -8.00
N ASP A 31 4.47 10.45 -7.35
CA ASP A 31 5.13 11.68 -7.77
C ASP A 31 5.76 11.55 -9.18
N ARG A 32 6.26 10.35 -9.53
CA ARG A 32 6.96 10.11 -10.80
C ARG A 32 6.05 9.75 -11.97
N PHE A 33 5.00 8.97 -11.73
CA PHE A 33 4.15 8.41 -12.79
C PHE A 33 2.72 8.97 -12.78
N GLY A 34 2.34 9.71 -11.73
CA GLY A 34 0.97 10.19 -11.53
C GLY A 34 -0.01 9.07 -11.22
N LEU A 35 0.47 7.93 -10.73
CA LEU A 35 -0.36 6.88 -10.17
C LEU A 35 -0.96 7.35 -8.84
N VAL A 36 -1.99 6.66 -8.38
CA VAL A 36 -2.61 6.93 -7.07
C VAL A 36 -2.46 5.73 -6.15
N GLN A 37 -1.89 5.93 -4.97
CA GLN A 37 -1.79 4.91 -3.94
C GLN A 37 -3.14 4.74 -3.24
N LEU A 38 -3.69 3.54 -3.34
CA LEU A 38 -4.85 3.10 -2.58
C LEU A 38 -4.39 2.22 -1.43
N SER A 39 -4.06 2.85 -0.29
CA SER A 39 -3.75 2.12 0.94
C SER A 39 -5.03 1.76 1.67
N THR A 40 -5.37 0.47 1.76
CA THR A 40 -6.58 0.04 2.48
C THR A 40 -6.56 0.43 3.95
N GLY A 41 -5.37 0.49 4.56
CA GLY A 41 -5.22 1.00 5.92
C GLY A 41 -5.61 2.47 6.06
N ASP A 42 -5.23 3.32 5.10
CA ASP A 42 -5.60 4.75 5.11
C ASP A 42 -7.08 4.94 4.76
N LEU A 43 -7.60 4.21 3.78
CA LEU A 43 -9.02 4.24 3.42
C LEU A 43 -9.91 3.86 4.61
N LEU A 44 -9.57 2.79 5.33
CA LEU A 44 -10.28 2.38 6.54
C LEU A 44 -10.13 3.40 7.68
N ARG A 45 -8.94 3.97 7.90
CA ARG A 45 -8.75 5.04 8.90
C ARG A 45 -9.57 6.29 8.58
N ALA A 46 -9.65 6.68 7.32
CA ALA A 46 -10.48 7.78 6.87
C ALA A 46 -11.97 7.48 7.10
N ALA A 47 -12.41 6.26 6.77
CA ALA A 47 -13.77 5.80 7.02
C ALA A 47 -14.13 5.81 8.53
N VAL A 48 -13.20 5.40 9.41
CA VAL A 48 -13.32 5.47 10.87
C VAL A 48 -13.42 6.91 11.35
N ALA A 49 -12.54 7.79 10.86
CA ALA A 49 -12.51 9.21 11.25
C ALA A 49 -13.78 9.95 10.80
N ALA A 50 -14.33 9.61 9.64
CA ALA A 50 -15.58 10.13 9.12
C ALA A 50 -16.82 9.52 9.81
N GLY A 51 -16.66 8.49 10.65
CA GLY A 51 -17.76 7.85 11.36
C GLY A 51 -18.74 7.09 10.45
N THR A 52 -18.31 6.66 9.27
CA THR A 52 -19.12 5.87 8.33
C THR A 52 -19.51 4.52 8.93
N GLU A 53 -20.52 3.85 8.37
CA GLU A 53 -20.92 2.51 8.82
C GLU A 53 -19.76 1.50 8.73
N ALA A 54 -19.09 1.45 7.58
CA ALA A 54 -17.88 0.65 7.37
C ALA A 54 -16.76 1.01 8.36
N GLY A 55 -16.55 2.31 8.61
CA GLY A 55 -15.56 2.78 9.58
C GLY A 55 -15.84 2.34 11.00
N ARG A 56 -17.10 2.39 11.45
CA ARG A 56 -17.49 1.93 12.80
C ARG A 56 -17.25 0.43 12.96
N ALA A 57 -17.55 -0.37 11.94
CA ALA A 57 -17.28 -1.81 11.95
C ALA A 57 -15.77 -2.12 11.92
N ALA A 58 -14.98 -1.35 11.18
CA ALA A 58 -13.54 -1.55 11.04
C ALA A 58 -12.74 -1.18 12.29
N LYS A 59 -13.20 -0.19 13.07
CA LYS A 59 -12.40 0.42 14.16
C LYS A 59 -11.82 -0.59 15.14
N ALA A 60 -12.65 -1.44 15.74
CA ALA A 60 -12.22 -2.40 16.76
C ALA A 60 -11.25 -3.46 16.20
N VAL A 61 -11.48 -3.90 14.96
CA VAL A 61 -10.65 -4.89 14.28
C VAL A 61 -9.25 -4.33 13.98
N MET A 62 -9.20 -3.07 13.54
CA MET A 62 -7.93 -2.37 13.28
C MET A 62 -7.13 -2.11 14.55
N GLU A 63 -7.78 -1.70 15.63
CA GLU A 63 -7.14 -1.49 16.94
C GLU A 63 -6.52 -2.79 17.49
N ALA A 64 -7.12 -3.94 17.18
CA ALA A 64 -6.60 -5.27 17.52
C ALA A 64 -5.51 -5.79 16.57
N GLY A 65 -5.15 -5.06 15.51
CA GLY A 65 -4.17 -5.51 14.51
C GLY A 65 -4.69 -6.60 13.55
N SER A 66 -5.99 -6.89 13.58
CA SER A 66 -6.65 -7.89 12.74
C SER A 66 -7.09 -7.33 11.38
N LEU A 67 -7.47 -8.22 10.46
CA LEU A 67 -7.98 -7.82 9.14
C LEU A 67 -9.48 -7.53 9.18
N VAL A 68 -9.88 -6.39 8.62
CA VAL A 68 -11.29 -6.07 8.35
C VAL A 68 -11.83 -7.02 7.28
N SER A 69 -13.14 -7.33 7.33
CA SER A 69 -13.76 -8.27 6.40
C SER A 69 -13.62 -7.83 4.93
N ASP A 70 -13.45 -8.83 4.07
CA ASP A 70 -13.20 -8.67 2.64
C ASP A 70 -14.27 -7.83 1.94
N ASP A 71 -15.55 -8.07 2.26
CA ASP A 71 -16.69 -7.34 1.67
C ASP A 71 -16.63 -5.84 1.91
N ILE A 72 -16.23 -5.41 3.12
CA ILE A 72 -16.10 -3.98 3.46
C ILE A 72 -14.97 -3.36 2.64
N VAL A 73 -13.84 -4.05 2.53
CA VAL A 73 -12.67 -3.54 1.80
C VAL A 73 -12.92 -3.47 0.30
N ILE A 74 -13.58 -4.49 -0.27
CA ILE A 74 -13.96 -4.52 -1.70
C ILE A 74 -14.94 -3.38 -2.02
N ALA A 75 -15.94 -3.13 -1.18
CA ALA A 75 -16.89 -2.02 -1.40
C ALA A 75 -16.18 -0.66 -1.43
N ILE A 76 -15.29 -0.40 -0.46
CA ILE A 76 -14.51 0.84 -0.40
C ILE A 76 -13.60 0.98 -1.63
N LEU A 77 -12.97 -0.11 -2.08
CA LEU A 77 -12.10 -0.09 -3.26
C LEU A 77 -12.89 0.15 -4.55
N ARG A 78 -14.06 -0.45 -4.71
CA ARG A 78 -14.94 -0.23 -5.87
C ARG A 78 -15.27 1.24 -6.04
N ASP A 79 -15.67 1.91 -4.96
CA ASP A 79 -15.97 3.35 -5.00
C ASP A 79 -14.73 4.16 -5.38
N ARG A 80 -13.58 3.83 -4.76
CA ARG A 80 -12.33 4.58 -4.94
C ARG A 80 -11.72 4.44 -6.33
N LEU A 81 -11.86 3.28 -6.96
CA LEU A 81 -11.40 3.00 -8.34
C LEU A 81 -12.23 3.74 -9.40
N GLY A 82 -13.44 4.20 -9.06
CA GLY A 82 -14.29 4.99 -9.95
C GLY A 82 -13.97 6.49 -9.99
N GLU A 83 -13.03 6.97 -9.16
CA GLU A 83 -12.70 8.40 -9.08
C GLU A 83 -11.81 8.86 -10.25
N PRO A 84 -11.98 10.10 -10.74
CA PRO A 84 -11.27 10.56 -11.94
C PRO A 84 -9.76 10.72 -11.75
N ASP A 85 -9.28 10.85 -10.51
CA ASP A 85 -7.86 11.01 -10.22
C ASP A 85 -7.04 9.73 -10.45
N VAL A 86 -7.69 8.56 -10.48
CA VAL A 86 -7.03 7.27 -10.76
C VAL A 86 -6.87 6.96 -12.25
N ALA A 87 -7.19 7.90 -13.14
CA ALA A 87 -7.19 7.68 -14.59
C ALA A 87 -5.84 7.22 -15.18
N LYS A 88 -4.72 7.51 -14.51
CA LYS A 88 -3.39 7.02 -14.91
C LYS A 88 -3.05 5.63 -14.37
N GLY A 89 -3.80 5.17 -13.38
CA GLY A 89 -3.58 3.90 -12.69
C GLY A 89 -3.43 4.04 -11.18
N VAL A 90 -3.37 2.90 -10.52
CA VAL A 90 -3.36 2.78 -9.07
C VAL A 90 -2.26 1.86 -8.57
N ILE A 91 -1.86 2.08 -7.32
CA ILE A 91 -0.99 1.21 -6.54
C ILE A 91 -1.80 0.73 -5.33
N LEU A 92 -2.18 -0.54 -5.32
CA LEU A 92 -2.83 -1.17 -4.19
C LEU A 92 -1.78 -1.51 -3.12
N ASP A 93 -1.88 -0.86 -1.96
CA ASP A 93 -0.98 -1.08 -0.82
C ASP A 93 -1.74 -1.69 0.35
N GLY A 94 -1.36 -2.94 0.69
CA GLY A 94 -2.00 -3.70 1.76
C GLY A 94 -3.32 -4.35 1.37
N PHE A 95 -3.56 -4.52 0.06
CA PHE A 95 -4.63 -5.32 -0.52
C PHE A 95 -4.22 -5.86 -1.90
N PRO A 96 -4.59 -7.09 -2.26
CA PRO A 96 -5.25 -8.09 -1.41
C PRO A 96 -4.30 -8.66 -0.35
N ARG A 97 -4.89 -9.26 0.69
CA ARG A 97 -4.18 -9.94 1.79
C ARG A 97 -4.48 -11.43 1.87
N THR A 98 -5.47 -11.92 1.13
CA THR A 98 -5.85 -13.33 1.02
C THR A 98 -6.12 -13.68 -0.43
N THR A 99 -6.06 -14.96 -0.79
CA THR A 99 -6.41 -15.42 -2.15
C THR A 99 -7.85 -15.08 -2.53
N VAL A 100 -8.77 -15.17 -1.57
CA VAL A 100 -10.19 -14.81 -1.79
C VAL A 100 -10.33 -13.33 -2.16
N GLN A 101 -9.60 -12.45 -1.47
CA GLN A 101 -9.55 -11.03 -1.84
C GLN A 101 -8.92 -10.81 -3.21
N ALA A 102 -7.91 -11.59 -3.59
CA ALA A 102 -7.28 -11.49 -4.91
C ALA A 102 -8.26 -11.86 -6.03
N GLU A 103 -9.03 -12.94 -5.87
CA GLU A 103 -10.06 -13.36 -6.82
C GLU A 103 -11.21 -12.35 -6.91
N ALA A 104 -11.62 -11.78 -5.78
CA ALA A 104 -12.61 -10.70 -5.75
C ALA A 104 -12.11 -9.44 -6.46
N LEU A 105 -10.83 -9.09 -6.30
CA LEU A 105 -10.20 -7.99 -7.01
C LEU A 105 -10.16 -8.23 -8.52
N ASP A 106 -9.81 -9.43 -8.97
CA ASP A 106 -9.81 -9.75 -10.41
C ASP A 106 -11.22 -9.60 -11.00
N THR A 107 -12.23 -10.06 -10.27
CA THR A 107 -13.64 -9.92 -10.67
C THR A 107 -13.99 -8.44 -10.83
N LEU A 108 -13.71 -7.63 -9.80
CA LEU A 108 -13.96 -6.19 -9.82
C LEU A 108 -13.27 -5.48 -11.00
N LEU A 109 -11.98 -5.77 -11.25
CA LEU A 109 -11.24 -5.15 -12.35
C LEU A 109 -11.77 -5.58 -13.72
N SER A 110 -12.23 -6.82 -13.85
CA SER A 110 -12.78 -7.31 -15.11
C SER A 110 -14.08 -6.62 -15.53
N GLU A 111 -14.86 -6.10 -14.57
CA GLU A 111 -16.09 -5.33 -14.84
C GLU A 111 -15.82 -4.06 -15.65
N THR A 112 -14.61 -3.50 -15.56
CA THR A 112 -14.17 -2.29 -16.27
C THR A 112 -13.12 -2.57 -17.35
N GLY A 113 -12.86 -3.84 -17.67
CA GLY A 113 -11.81 -4.25 -18.62
C GLY A 113 -10.39 -4.05 -18.10
N GLN A 114 -10.22 -3.79 -16.80
CA GLN A 114 -8.93 -3.69 -16.14
C GLN A 114 -8.41 -5.07 -15.73
N ARG A 115 -7.11 -5.12 -15.42
CA ARG A 115 -6.41 -6.30 -14.92
C ARG A 115 -5.26 -5.85 -14.03
N ILE A 116 -4.75 -6.76 -13.22
CA ILE A 116 -3.49 -6.53 -12.50
C ILE A 116 -2.35 -6.57 -13.53
N ASN A 117 -1.62 -5.47 -13.66
CA ASN A 117 -0.48 -5.35 -14.57
C ASN A 117 0.79 -5.93 -13.93
N ALA A 118 1.01 -5.66 -12.64
CA ALA A 118 2.09 -6.28 -11.88
C ALA A 118 1.76 -6.37 -10.39
N ALA A 119 2.17 -7.47 -9.76
CA ALA A 119 2.23 -7.61 -8.31
C ALA A 119 3.69 -7.64 -7.90
N VAL A 120 4.14 -6.69 -7.10
CA VAL A 120 5.54 -6.54 -6.73
C VAL A 120 5.76 -6.97 -5.28
N SER A 121 6.54 -8.03 -5.08
CA SER A 121 7.03 -8.46 -3.76
C SER A 121 8.23 -7.62 -3.35
N LEU A 122 8.13 -6.96 -2.20
CA LEU A 122 9.25 -6.34 -1.52
C LEU A 122 9.87 -7.35 -0.55
N ASP A 123 11.00 -7.93 -0.96
CA ASP A 123 11.69 -8.97 -0.22
C ASP A 123 12.52 -8.33 0.90
N VAL A 124 12.30 -8.78 2.13
CA VAL A 124 12.91 -8.19 3.33
C VAL A 124 13.23 -9.24 4.38
N ASP A 125 14.11 -8.88 5.32
CA ASP A 125 14.35 -9.65 6.54
C ASP A 125 13.32 -9.27 7.63
N ASP A 126 12.56 -10.25 8.08
CA ASP A 126 11.58 -10.11 9.16
C ASP A 126 12.18 -9.53 10.45
N ALA A 127 13.41 -9.92 10.79
CA ALA A 127 14.07 -9.43 12.00
C ALA A 127 14.28 -7.91 11.93
N ALA A 128 14.51 -7.37 10.73
CA ALA A 128 14.63 -5.94 10.50
C ALA A 128 13.26 -5.21 10.53
N MET A 129 12.14 -5.91 10.27
CA MET A 129 10.81 -5.30 10.21
C MET A 129 10.35 -4.75 11.55
N VAL A 130 10.68 -5.45 12.65
CA VAL A 130 10.30 -4.99 13.99
C VAL A 130 10.87 -3.60 14.27
N ALA A 131 12.17 -3.43 14.07
CA ALA A 131 12.83 -2.13 14.24
C ALA A 131 12.25 -1.06 13.30
N ARG A 132 12.02 -1.42 12.02
CA ARG A 132 11.44 -0.49 11.02
C ARG A 132 10.02 -0.05 11.35
N ILE A 133 9.22 -0.89 12.01
CA ILE A 133 7.85 -0.53 12.39
C ILE A 133 7.86 0.34 13.65
N SER A 134 8.61 -0.04 14.68
CA SER A 134 8.62 0.68 15.96
C SER A 134 9.15 2.12 15.80
N GLY A 135 10.10 2.34 14.90
CA GLY A 135 10.64 3.68 14.64
C GLY A 135 9.83 4.54 13.68
N ARG A 136 8.70 4.05 13.15
CA ARG A 136 7.90 4.75 12.13
C ARG A 136 7.00 5.82 12.75
N PHE A 137 6.90 6.95 12.05
CA PHE A 137 5.89 7.97 12.28
C PHE A 137 5.54 8.70 10.98
N THR A 138 4.45 9.46 10.99
CA THR A 138 3.93 10.15 9.80
C THR A 138 3.54 11.58 10.11
N CYS A 139 3.65 12.48 9.14
CA CYS A 139 3.03 13.79 9.20
C CYS A 139 1.50 13.63 9.18
N GLY A 140 0.84 14.12 10.22
CA GLY A 140 -0.62 14.09 10.37
C GLY A 140 -1.37 15.04 9.42
N SER A 141 -0.66 15.91 8.70
CA SER A 141 -1.24 16.85 7.73
C SER A 141 -1.23 16.30 6.30
N CYS A 142 -0.11 15.71 5.85
CA CYS A 142 0.03 15.22 4.46
C CYS A 142 0.29 13.72 4.34
N GLY A 143 0.48 13.01 5.45
CA GLY A 143 0.76 11.57 5.46
C GLY A 143 2.22 11.19 5.16
N GLU A 144 3.13 12.16 4.97
CA GLU A 144 4.55 11.89 4.69
C GLU A 144 5.17 11.00 5.77
N GLY A 145 5.81 9.91 5.34
CA GLY A 145 6.38 8.90 6.23
C GLY A 145 7.82 9.20 6.63
N TYR A 146 8.11 9.05 7.92
CA TYR A 146 9.41 9.24 8.53
C TYR A 146 9.78 8.04 9.41
N HIS A 147 11.04 8.00 9.80
CA HIS A 147 11.57 7.04 10.75
C HIS A 147 12.61 7.70 11.64
N ASP A 148 12.70 7.24 12.88
CA ASP A 148 13.67 7.71 13.88
C ASP A 148 15.14 7.59 13.47
N THR A 149 15.45 6.86 12.39
CA THR A 149 16.81 6.50 11.97
C THR A 149 16.96 6.64 10.46
N TYR A 150 16.12 5.96 9.67
CA TYR A 150 16.31 5.83 8.22
C TYR A 150 15.85 7.06 7.42
N LYS A 151 14.90 7.84 7.93
CA LYS A 151 14.37 9.04 7.27
C LYS A 151 13.86 10.02 8.32
N ARG A 152 14.77 10.83 8.84
CA ARG A 152 14.46 11.88 9.82
C ARG A 152 14.09 13.18 9.09
N PRO A 153 13.16 13.98 9.63
CA PRO A 153 12.91 15.31 9.10
C PRO A 153 14.17 16.17 9.22
N ALA A 154 14.35 17.13 8.32
CA ALA A 154 15.48 18.06 8.36
C ALA A 154 15.47 18.93 9.62
N VAL A 155 14.26 19.28 10.09
CA VAL A 155 14.02 19.96 11.37
C VAL A 155 13.12 19.09 12.22
N GLU A 156 13.53 18.80 13.46
CA GLU A 156 12.77 17.95 14.36
C GLU A 156 11.33 18.48 14.55
N GLY A 157 10.36 17.58 14.37
CA GLY A 157 8.94 17.92 14.50
C GLY A 157 8.34 18.68 13.32
N VAL A 158 9.07 18.97 12.25
CA VAL A 158 8.57 19.69 11.07
C VAL A 158 8.61 18.80 9.84
N CYS A 159 7.50 18.74 9.10
CA CYS A 159 7.44 17.94 7.87
C CYS A 159 8.19 18.64 6.73
N ASP A 160 9.17 17.96 6.13
CA ASP A 160 9.94 18.46 4.99
C ASP A 160 9.06 18.71 3.74
N LYS A 161 7.93 18.00 3.63
CA LYS A 161 7.03 18.09 2.46
C LYS A 161 6.02 19.25 2.56
N CYS A 162 5.43 19.48 3.73
CA CYS A 162 4.34 20.46 3.87
C CYS A 162 4.50 21.48 5.00
N GLY A 163 5.60 21.41 5.77
CA GLY A 163 5.82 22.27 6.95
C GLY A 163 4.91 21.96 8.14
N GLY A 164 4.02 20.96 8.05
CA GLY A 164 3.14 20.56 9.14
C GLY A 164 3.91 20.04 10.36
N THR A 165 3.44 20.37 11.56
CA THR A 165 4.11 20.04 12.83
C THR A 165 3.43 18.93 13.62
N GLN A 166 2.30 18.43 13.13
CA GLN A 166 1.57 17.35 13.79
C GLN A 166 2.18 16.00 13.40
N MET A 167 3.17 15.51 14.13
CA MET A 167 3.72 14.18 13.92
C MET A 167 2.92 13.13 14.69
N LYS A 168 2.52 12.04 14.02
CA LYS A 168 1.67 10.99 14.59
C LYS A 168 2.32 9.63 14.42
N ARG A 169 2.23 8.80 15.46
CA ARG A 169 2.51 7.36 15.41
C ARG A 169 1.21 6.59 15.36
N ARG A 170 1.22 5.44 14.70
CA ARG A 170 0.03 4.60 14.62
C ARG A 170 -0.09 3.76 15.90
N ALA A 171 -1.32 3.52 16.34
CA ALA A 171 -1.55 2.77 17.58
C ALA A 171 -1.12 1.29 17.47
N ASP A 172 -1.13 0.74 16.25
CA ASP A 172 -0.75 -0.63 15.89
C ASP A 172 0.76 -0.81 15.62
N ASP A 173 1.58 0.22 15.83
CA ASP A 173 3.05 0.18 15.65
C ASP A 173 3.81 -0.16 16.95
N LYS A 174 3.12 -0.68 17.97
CA LYS A 174 3.72 -1.13 19.24
C LYS A 174 4.38 -2.50 19.08
N ALA A 175 5.41 -2.78 19.88
CA ALA A 175 6.17 -4.03 19.76
C ALA A 175 5.27 -5.28 19.88
N GLU A 176 4.27 -5.23 20.78
CA GLU A 176 3.33 -6.32 21.02
C GLU A 176 2.42 -6.60 19.81
N THR A 177 2.03 -5.56 19.06
CA THR A 177 1.15 -5.68 17.88
C THR A 177 1.93 -5.98 16.61
N VAL A 178 3.23 -5.69 16.56
CA VAL A 178 4.08 -5.95 15.40
C VAL A 178 4.20 -7.44 15.10
N GLY A 179 4.45 -8.26 16.12
CA GLY A 179 4.58 -9.72 15.96
C GLY A 179 3.33 -10.33 15.32
N GLN A 180 2.15 -9.97 15.82
CA GLN A 180 0.86 -10.45 15.29
C GLN A 180 0.65 -10.03 13.83
N ARG A 181 1.08 -8.82 13.45
CA ARG A 181 0.95 -8.34 12.07
C ARG A 181 1.91 -9.05 11.11
N LEU A 182 3.11 -9.40 11.57
CA LEU A 182 4.06 -10.22 10.80
C LEU A 182 3.53 -11.64 10.64
N GLU A 183 3.04 -12.25 11.71
CA GLU A 183 2.42 -13.58 11.66
C GLU A 183 1.21 -13.62 10.71
N ALA A 184 0.31 -12.63 10.81
CA ALA A 184 -0.83 -12.52 9.92
C ALA A 184 -0.42 -12.35 8.45
N TYR A 185 0.65 -11.57 8.18
CA TYR A 185 1.20 -11.42 6.84
C TYR A 185 1.66 -12.78 6.29
N HIS A 186 2.46 -13.54 7.05
CA HIS A 186 2.97 -14.83 6.60
C HIS A 186 1.88 -15.88 6.41
N ALA A 187 0.90 -15.90 7.30
CA ALA A 187 -0.20 -16.86 7.23
C ALA A 187 -1.15 -16.58 6.05
N GLN A 188 -1.39 -15.32 5.70
CA GLN A 188 -2.49 -14.94 4.81
C GLN A 188 -2.01 -14.29 3.51
N THR A 189 -1.04 -13.38 3.60
CA THR A 189 -0.60 -12.52 2.48
C THR A 189 0.61 -13.09 1.74
N ALA A 190 1.59 -13.69 2.42
CA ALA A 190 2.74 -14.32 1.76
C ALA A 190 2.36 -15.41 0.73
N PRO A 191 1.28 -16.22 0.93
CA PRO A 191 0.79 -17.14 -0.10
C PRO A 191 0.41 -16.46 -1.43
N LEU A 192 0.10 -15.16 -1.42
CA LEU A 192 -0.20 -14.41 -2.65
C LEU A 192 1.01 -14.27 -3.57
N ILE A 193 2.24 -14.40 -3.07
CA ILE A 193 3.44 -14.40 -3.91
C ILE A 193 3.34 -15.56 -4.91
N ALA A 194 3.05 -16.78 -4.43
CA ALA A 194 2.87 -17.94 -5.30
C ALA A 194 1.65 -17.78 -6.23
N TYR A 195 0.55 -17.22 -5.72
CA TYR A 195 -0.64 -16.93 -6.53
C TYR A 195 -0.32 -16.03 -7.73
N TYR A 196 0.35 -14.90 -7.51
CA TYR A 196 0.70 -13.97 -8.58
C TYR A 196 1.85 -14.46 -9.47
N ALA A 197 2.74 -15.32 -8.94
CA ALA A 197 3.74 -16.01 -9.75
C ALA A 197 3.06 -16.92 -10.78
N ASN A 198 2.06 -17.71 -10.35
CA ASN A 198 1.29 -18.59 -11.23
C ASN A 198 0.50 -17.82 -12.29
N LYS A 199 0.10 -16.57 -12.00
CA LYS A 199 -0.52 -15.66 -12.98
C LYS A 199 0.47 -14.99 -13.94
N GLY A 200 1.78 -15.13 -13.72
CA GLY A 200 2.81 -14.52 -14.56
C GLY A 200 2.94 -13.01 -14.41
N VAL A 201 2.38 -12.42 -13.34
CA VAL A 201 2.42 -10.96 -13.07
C VAL A 201 3.27 -10.60 -11.86
N LEU A 202 3.85 -11.58 -11.17
CA LEU A 202 4.75 -11.34 -10.05
C LEU A 202 6.09 -10.76 -10.51
N LYS A 203 6.54 -9.71 -9.82
CA LYS A 203 7.91 -9.19 -9.86
C LYS A 203 8.45 -9.16 -8.43
N SER A 204 9.75 -9.35 -8.24
CA SER A 204 10.40 -9.27 -6.93
C SER A 204 11.44 -8.16 -6.90
N VAL A 205 11.54 -7.46 -5.78
CA VAL A 205 12.52 -6.40 -5.52
C VAL A 205 13.10 -6.61 -4.13
N ASP A 206 14.43 -6.67 -4.03
CA ASP A 206 15.13 -6.61 -2.74
C ASP A 206 14.89 -5.23 -2.10
N ALA A 207 14.19 -5.21 -0.96
CA ALA A 207 13.83 -4.00 -0.23
C ALA A 207 14.64 -3.81 1.07
N MET A 208 15.84 -4.41 1.12
CA MET A 208 16.82 -4.18 2.18
C MET A 208 17.83 -3.08 1.86
N GLY A 209 17.95 -2.69 0.58
CA GLY A 209 18.86 -1.65 0.12
C GLY A 209 18.38 -0.20 0.32
N ASP A 210 19.07 0.74 -0.32
CA ASP A 210 18.76 2.16 -0.27
C ASP A 210 17.41 2.50 -0.93
N ILE A 211 16.70 3.49 -0.36
CA ILE A 211 15.36 3.90 -0.80
C ILE A 211 15.33 4.22 -2.30
N ASP A 212 16.32 4.95 -2.80
CA ASP A 212 16.41 5.36 -4.20
C ASP A 212 16.72 4.20 -5.15
N ALA A 213 17.52 3.22 -4.71
CA ALA A 213 17.81 2.02 -5.48
C ALA A 213 16.55 1.17 -5.67
N ILE A 214 15.79 0.98 -4.59
CA ILE A 214 14.49 0.28 -4.61
C ILE A 214 13.51 1.03 -5.53
N ALA A 215 13.45 2.36 -5.43
CA ALA A 215 12.59 3.18 -6.29
C ALA A 215 12.97 3.06 -7.77
N GLY A 216 14.26 2.96 -8.09
CA GLY A 216 14.74 2.73 -9.45
C GLY A 216 14.30 1.38 -10.03
N ALA A 217 14.38 0.32 -9.24
CA ALA A 217 13.89 -1.01 -9.62
C ALA A 217 12.38 -1.00 -9.87
N LEU A 218 11.61 -0.44 -8.94
CA LEU A 218 10.16 -0.31 -9.06
C LEU A 218 9.76 0.53 -10.27
N ALA A 219 10.44 1.64 -10.53
CA ALA A 219 10.15 2.49 -11.68
C ALA A 219 10.35 1.75 -13.02
N THR A 220 11.22 0.75 -13.08
CA THR A 220 11.39 -0.09 -14.27
C THR A 220 10.17 -0.99 -14.48
N ILE A 221 9.71 -1.65 -13.42
CA ILE A 221 8.50 -2.48 -13.44
C ILE A 221 7.26 -1.65 -13.81
N VAL A 222 7.13 -0.43 -13.25
CA VAL A 222 5.99 0.45 -13.55
C VAL A 222 5.96 0.88 -15.01
N ARG A 223 7.11 1.18 -15.63
CA ARG A 223 7.16 1.48 -17.07
C ARG A 223 6.64 0.31 -17.91
N GLU A 224 7.17 -0.89 -17.67
CA GLU A 224 6.71 -2.11 -18.37
C GLU A 224 5.21 -2.39 -18.17
N ALA A 225 4.64 -2.00 -17.03
CA ALA A 225 3.24 -2.23 -16.71
C ALA A 225 2.28 -1.19 -17.33
N MET A 226 2.80 0.00 -17.67
CA MET A 226 2.06 1.11 -18.25
C MET A 226 2.17 1.18 -19.78
N ASP A 227 3.14 0.49 -20.37
CA ASP A 227 3.31 0.31 -21.81
C ASP A 227 2.26 -0.67 -22.39
#